data_AF-A0A8J3FMJ6-F1
#
_entry.id   AF-A0A8J3FMJ6-F1
#
_cell.length_a   1.000
_cell.length_b   1.000
_cell.length_c   1.000
_cell.angle_alpha   90.00
_cell.angle_beta   90.00
_cell.angle_gamma   90.00
#
_symmetry.space_group_name_H-M   'P 1'
#
loop_
_entity.id
_entity.type
_entity.pdbx_description
1 polymer ?
#
loop_
_entity_poly.entity_id
_entity_poly.type
_entity_poly.pdbx_seq_one_letter_code
_entity_poly.pdbx_strand_id
1 'polypeptide(L)' 'MFQRSRHYVPPVWPPEDGRQQMMMHVDIEVPDLTTAVADAESLGARLADTQYQDDVRVMLDPAGHPFCLYRETPNP' A
#
# COMPACT_ATOMS: atom_id res chain seq x y z
N MET A 1 -17.79 -4.28 -12.08
CA MET A 1 -17.38 -5.53 -12.77
C MET A 1 -15.94 -5.79 -12.38
N PHE A 2 -15.62 -6.96 -11.80
CA PHE A 2 -14.26 -7.35 -11.45
C PHE A 2 -13.82 -8.50 -12.36
N GLN A 3 -12.56 -8.50 -12.83
CA GLN A 3 -12.01 -9.54 -13.68
C GLN A 3 -10.83 -10.23 -13.00
N ARG A 4 -10.92 -11.54 -12.79
CA ARG A 4 -9.84 -12.35 -12.21
C ARG A 4 -8.86 -12.80 -13.30
N SER A 5 -7.58 -12.48 -13.13
CA SER A 5 -6.50 -13.02 -13.96
C SER A 5 -5.99 -14.34 -13.38
N ARG A 6 -5.89 -15.39 -14.20
CA ARG A 6 -5.36 -16.72 -13.78
C ARG A 6 -3.84 -16.72 -13.62
N HIS A 7 -3.16 -15.75 -14.23
CA HIS A 7 -1.70 -15.59 -14.17
C HIS A 7 -1.30 -14.46 -13.23
N TYR A 8 -2.19 -14.04 -12.33
CA TYR A 8 -1.87 -13.03 -11.34
C TYR A 8 -0.79 -13.56 -10.40
N VAL A 9 0.29 -12.81 -10.31
CA VAL A 9 1.36 -13.01 -9.33
C VAL A 9 1.37 -11.76 -8.46
N PRO A 10 1.21 -11.87 -7.13
CA PRO A 10 1.30 -10.72 -6.25
C PRO A 10 2.60 -9.96 -6.48
N PRO A 11 2.56 -8.63 -6.55
CA PRO A 11 3.75 -7.82 -6.67
C PRO A 11 4.61 -7.95 -5.42
N VAL A 12 5.90 -7.66 -5.57
CA VAL A 12 6.86 -7.62 -4.46
C VAL A 12 7.05 -6.21 -3.96
N TRP A 13 7.21 -6.09 -2.66
CA TRP A 13 7.63 -4.88 -1.97
C TRP A 13 8.77 -5.21 -1.01
N PRO A 14 9.92 -4.51 -1.09
CA PRO A 14 10.28 -3.48 -2.08
C PRO A 14 10.35 -3.98 -3.53
N PRO A 15 10.45 -3.06 -4.51
CA PRO A 15 10.70 -3.42 -5.91
C PRO A 15 11.96 -4.29 -6.07
N GLU A 16 11.83 -5.41 -6.78
CA GLU A 16 12.97 -6.23 -7.21
C GLU A 16 13.00 -6.32 -8.74
N ASP A 17 14.20 -6.28 -9.33
CA ASP A 17 14.41 -6.35 -10.78
C ASP A 17 13.73 -7.59 -11.40
N GLY A 18 12.95 -7.37 -12.46
CA GLY A 18 12.26 -8.44 -13.19
C GLY A 18 11.06 -9.07 -12.48
N ARG A 19 10.72 -8.63 -11.25
CA ARG A 19 9.57 -9.14 -10.48
C ARG A 19 8.43 -8.13 -10.36
N GLN A 20 8.71 -6.85 -10.61
CA GLN A 20 7.67 -5.83 -10.64
C GLN A 20 6.80 -5.93 -11.89
N GLN A 21 5.49 -5.86 -11.68
CA GLN A 21 4.52 -5.66 -12.77
C GLN A 21 4.04 -4.21 -12.78
N MET A 22 3.48 -3.78 -13.90
CA MET A 22 2.84 -2.46 -14.00
C MET A 22 1.68 -2.38 -13.01
N MET A 23 1.77 -1.44 -12.07
CA MET A 23 0.76 -1.20 -11.04
C MET A 23 0.39 0.27 -11.00
N MET A 24 -0.87 0.55 -10.70
CA MET A 24 -1.29 1.89 -10.35
C MET A 24 -0.84 2.19 -8.93
N HIS A 25 -0.14 3.31 -8.74
CA HIS A 25 0.13 3.83 -7.41
C HIS A 25 -1.15 4.48 -6.88
N VAL A 26 -1.57 4.08 -5.69
CA VAL A 26 -2.73 4.66 -5.01
C VAL A 26 -2.24 5.28 -3.71
N ASP A 27 -2.33 6.61 -3.66
CA ASP A 27 -2.00 7.42 -2.49
C ASP A 27 -3.30 7.94 -1.88
N ILE A 28 -3.48 7.71 -0.59
CA ILE A 28 -4.66 8.12 0.15
C ILE A 28 -4.22 9.04 1.29
N GLU A 29 -4.67 10.28 1.23
CA GLU A 29 -4.48 11.22 2.32
C GLU A 29 -5.36 10.82 3.51
N VAL A 30 -4.77 10.77 4.70
CA VAL A 30 -5.47 10.43 5.94
C VAL A 30 -5.15 11.44 7.05
N PRO A 31 -6.13 11.75 7.91
CA PRO A 31 -5.93 12.68 9.02
C PRO A 31 -5.01 12.10 10.11
N ASP A 32 -5.00 10.78 10.27
CA ASP A 32 -4.17 10.05 11.23
C ASP A 32 -3.72 8.70 10.67
N LEU A 33 -2.41 8.48 10.62
CA LEU A 33 -1.82 7.25 10.07
C LEU A 33 -2.09 6.04 10.95
N THR A 34 -2.08 6.20 12.28
CA THR A 34 -2.24 5.08 13.22
C THR A 34 -3.63 4.46 13.07
N THR A 35 -4.65 5.31 13.06
CA THR A 35 -6.05 4.90 12.90
C THR A 35 -6.28 4.32 11.52
N ALA A 36 -5.77 4.97 10.46
CA ALA A 36 -5.95 4.49 9.10
C ALA A 36 -5.26 3.15 8.82
N VAL A 37 -4.09 2.90 9.43
CA VAL A 37 -3.42 1.59 9.37
C VAL A 37 -4.29 0.52 10.05
N ALA A 38 -4.79 0.78 11.27
CA ALA A 38 -5.64 -0.17 11.98
C ALA A 38 -6.94 -0.48 11.20
N ASP A 39 -7.54 0.53 10.58
CA ASP A 39 -8.72 0.36 9.75
C ASP A 39 -8.39 -0.49 8.52
N ALA A 40 -7.30 -0.21 7.82
CA ALA A 40 -6.86 -0.98 6.67
C ALA A 40 -6.56 -2.45 7.04
N GLU A 41 -5.91 -2.70 8.18
CA GLU A 41 -5.67 -4.04 8.71
C GLU A 41 -6.99 -4.77 9.03
N SER A 42 -7.98 -4.07 9.59
CA SER A 42 -9.32 -4.65 9.84
C SER A 42 -10.04 -5.09 8.57
N LEU A 43 -9.72 -4.46 7.44
CA LEU A 43 -10.23 -4.78 6.10
C LEU A 43 -9.40 -5.86 5.39
N GLY A 44 -8.36 -6.39 6.03
CA GLY A 44 -7.51 -7.47 5.52
C GLY A 44 -6.25 -6.99 4.79
N ALA A 45 -5.96 -5.70 4.79
CA ALA A 45 -4.64 -5.23 4.38
C ALA A 45 -3.58 -5.63 5.41
N ARG A 46 -2.31 -5.56 5.02
CA ARG A 46 -1.17 -5.74 5.93
C ARG A 46 -0.19 -4.59 5.79
N LEU A 47 0.41 -4.16 6.90
CA LEU A 47 1.51 -3.21 6.85
C LEU A 47 2.72 -3.86 6.16
N ALA A 48 3.40 -3.12 5.28
CA ALA A 48 4.62 -3.61 4.64
C ALA A 48 5.80 -3.56 5.63
N ASP A 49 6.68 -4.56 5.58
CA ASP A 49 7.84 -4.64 6.48
C ASP A 49 8.87 -3.53 6.24
N THR A 50 8.97 -3.05 4.99
CA THR A 50 9.88 -1.97 4.60
C THR A 50 9.10 -0.67 4.42
N GLN A 51 9.48 0.35 5.18
CA GLN A 51 8.93 1.71 5.11
C GLN A 51 10.07 2.69 4.79
N TYR A 52 9.76 3.79 4.08
CA TYR A 52 10.76 4.75 3.61
C TYR A 52 10.59 6.17 4.16
N GLN A 53 9.39 6.52 4.63
CA GLN A 53 9.05 7.86 5.12
C GLN A 53 8.25 7.75 6.42
N ASP A 54 8.43 8.70 7.33
CA ASP A 54 7.80 8.65 8.65
C ASP A 54 6.32 9.04 8.62
N ASP A 55 5.94 9.91 7.69
CA ASP A 55 4.60 10.45 7.42
C ASP A 55 3.80 9.66 6.37
N VAL A 56 4.35 8.53 5.92
CA VAL A 56 3.71 7.61 4.98
C VAL A 56 3.72 6.19 5.53
N ARG A 57 2.66 5.43 5.28
CA ARG A 57 2.59 4.00 5.55
C ARG A 57 2.23 3.25 4.28
N VAL A 58 3.14 2.38 3.86
CA VAL A 58 2.91 1.45 2.74
C VAL A 58 2.17 0.24 3.26
N MET A 59 0.98 0.03 2.73
CA MET A 59 0.08 -1.08 3.03
C MET A 59 -0.03 -1.99 1.81
N LEU A 60 -0.29 -3.27 2.04
CA LEU A 60 -0.49 -4.26 0.99
C LEU A 60 -1.91 -4.81 1.13
N ASP A 61 -2.70 -4.73 0.06
CA ASP A 61 -4.06 -5.28 0.05
C ASP A 61 -4.05 -6.82 0.14
N PRO A 62 -5.22 -7.48 0.30
CA PRO A 62 -5.27 -8.94 0.36
C PRO A 62 -4.75 -9.68 -0.89
N ALA A 63 -4.67 -9.01 -2.04
CA ALA A 63 -4.07 -9.55 -3.26
C ALA A 63 -2.55 -9.29 -3.32
N GLY A 64 -2.02 -8.40 -2.47
CA GLY A 64 -0.62 -8.03 -2.37
C GLY A 64 -0.28 -6.69 -3.03
N HIS A 65 -1.25 -5.93 -3.56
CA HIS A 65 -0.98 -4.64 -4.20
C HIS A 65 -0.56 -3.59 -3.17
N PRO A 66 0.56 -2.88 -3.40
CA PRO A 66 0.95 -1.76 -2.55
C PRO A 66 0.09 -0.53 -2.78
N PHE A 67 -0.28 0.12 -1.69
CA PHE A 67 -0.87 1.44 -1.65
C PHE A 67 -0.32 2.21 -0.44
N CYS A 68 -0.34 3.54 -0.52
CA CYS A 68 0.23 4.40 0.51
C CYS A 68 -0.86 5.18 1.22
N LEU A 69 -0.79 5.19 2.55
CA LEU A 69 -1.50 6.14 3.39
C LEU A 69 -0.51 7.25 3.74
N TYR A 70 -0.84 8.50 3.46
CA TYR A 70 0.03 9.61 3.80
C TYR A 70 -0.74 10.69 4.56
N ARG A 71 -0.01 11.48 5.35
CA ARG A 71 -0.56 12.66 6.00
C ARG A 71 0.23 13.87 5.55
N GLU A 72 -0.44 14.89 5.04
CA GLU A 72 0.22 16.16 4.75
C GLU A 72 0.71 16.78 6.07
N THR A 73 2.04 16.92 6.20
CA THR A 73 2.61 17.73 7.28
C THR A 73 2.48 19.19 6.86
N PRO A 74 1.80 20.06 7.63
CA PRO A 74 1.68 21.46 7.27
C PRO A 74 3.07 22.07 7.09
N ASN A 75 3.33 22.65 5.91
CA ASN A 75 4.55 23.42 5.66
C ASN A 75 4.58 24.61 6.65
N PRO A 76 5.67 24.82 7.42
CA PRO A 76 5.76 25.91 8.39
C PRO A 76 5.60 27.32 7.77
#